data_AF-A0A1Q8DQ47-F1
#
_entry.id   AF-A0A1Q8DQ47-F1
#
_cell.length_a   1.000
_cell.length_b   1.000
_cell.length_c   1.000
_cell.angle_alpha   90.00
_cell.angle_beta   90.00
_cell.angle_gamma   90.00
#
_symmetry.space_group_name_H-M   'P 1'
#
loop_
_entity.id
_entity.type
_entity.pdbx_description
1 polymer ?
#
loop_
_entity_poly.entity_id
_entity_poly.type
_entity_poly.pdbx_seq_one_letter_code
_entity_poly.pdbx_strand_id
1 'polypeptide(L)'
;MTYNNNSDYNDGNLVQTADQYHDNSEISAEKSGDVTTALSTTVVNNEVVTEDYNQSLDRLNQELLNKANAYHLAQQYKFNTDLYFYHLNQNWKDLEDFYKTIGHFNEDECKSLVFANNMYWGNASANMEWDKGAFKSILISIFKSQPYPIQHFHELMRFKINNQLPDSSLNWIKGDLRNALHIAYLVQDFLYDKTMVGGNELVSHISNYLKYEVMHFNYIPLTLPYYAHYVVENNLPLIWRIETIKSVYFRNRTDREIKWLKGDDSEQIEWAYNYLSSEKRDHLILQNAFIPSSLEDKYNLILASLDVLSNAEYTYEVFTQDIDVNDPTVDLESIPEISHRTKIIENMKDAWSKFSASNKNEDLSEVKIYKKNQDQLDSIMKIRGTTATKVINQLVEDDYKKKFNKG
;
A
#
# COMPACT_ATOMS: atom_id res chain seq x y z
N MET A 1 -5.09 61.65 -7.05
CA MET A 1 -3.63 61.43 -7.21
C MET A 1 -3.47 60.27 -8.17
N THR A 2 -2.58 60.42 -9.15
CA THR A 2 -2.42 59.56 -10.34
C THR A 2 -1.19 58.66 -10.21
N TYR A 3 -0.93 57.86 -11.26
CA TYR A 3 0.21 56.95 -11.50
C TYR A 3 0.03 55.49 -11.02
N ASN A 4 0.45 54.48 -11.79
CA ASN A 4 0.40 54.29 -13.25
C ASN A 4 0.66 52.80 -13.57
N ASN A 5 0.13 52.31 -14.68
CA ASN A 5 0.53 51.03 -15.28
C ASN A 5 1.70 51.22 -16.27
N ASN A 6 2.28 50.09 -16.71
CA ASN A 6 3.19 49.92 -17.86
C ASN A 6 4.61 50.51 -17.64
N SER A 7 5.69 50.03 -18.26
CA SER A 7 6.04 48.79 -19.01
C SER A 7 7.58 48.80 -19.21
N ASP A 8 8.31 47.97 -19.98
CA ASP A 8 8.11 46.90 -20.99
C ASP A 8 9.33 45.95 -20.93
N TYR A 9 9.29 44.77 -21.57
CA TYR A 9 10.38 44.36 -22.49
C TYR A 9 9.91 43.34 -23.54
N ASN A 10 10.33 43.57 -24.78
CA ASN A 10 9.79 42.95 -26.00
C ASN A 10 10.27 41.51 -26.28
N ASP A 11 9.31 40.68 -26.67
CA ASP A 11 9.12 40.12 -28.03
C ASP A 11 10.32 39.47 -28.78
N GLY A 12 10.07 38.31 -29.39
CA GLY A 12 11.09 37.47 -30.01
C GLY A 12 10.55 36.21 -30.70
N ASN A 13 9.74 36.40 -31.76
CA ASN A 13 9.20 35.36 -32.65
C ASN A 13 10.13 34.17 -32.95
N LEU A 14 9.57 32.94 -33.02
CA LEU A 14 9.99 31.92 -33.99
C LEU A 14 8.90 30.86 -34.27
N VAL A 15 8.18 31.11 -35.37
CA VAL A 15 7.73 30.17 -36.42
C VAL A 15 7.08 28.83 -36.00
N GLN A 16 5.81 28.70 -36.37
CA GLN A 16 5.15 27.41 -36.60
C GLN A 16 5.74 26.70 -37.83
N THR A 17 6.03 25.40 -37.71
CA THR A 17 5.89 24.46 -38.82
C THR A 17 5.19 23.21 -38.31
N ALA A 18 4.03 22.91 -38.90
CA ALA A 18 3.40 21.61 -38.74
C ALA A 18 4.19 20.56 -39.52
N ASP A 19 4.24 19.33 -39.02
CA ASP A 19 4.43 18.16 -39.87
C ASP A 19 3.47 17.06 -39.46
N GLN A 20 2.83 16.47 -40.47
CA GLN A 20 1.87 15.40 -40.32
C GLN A 20 2.62 14.07 -40.35
N TYR A 21 2.31 13.16 -39.42
CA TYR A 21 2.48 11.73 -39.68
C TYR A 21 1.18 11.00 -39.38
N HIS A 22 0.53 10.57 -40.46
CA HIS A 22 -0.37 9.44 -40.41
C HIS A 22 0.43 8.20 -40.04
N ASP A 23 -0.11 7.36 -39.15
CA ASP A 23 0.04 5.93 -39.35
C ASP A 23 -1.27 5.21 -38.97
N ASN A 24 -1.71 4.31 -39.84
CA ASN A 24 -2.96 3.57 -39.73
C ASN A 24 -2.62 2.10 -39.46
N SER A 25 -3.15 1.52 -38.38
CA SER A 25 -3.29 0.06 -38.29
C SER A 25 -4.56 -0.34 -37.54
N GLU A 26 -5.60 -0.67 -38.32
CA GLU A 26 -6.75 -1.45 -37.87
C GLU A 26 -6.26 -2.87 -37.49
N ILE A 27 -6.54 -3.33 -36.27
CA ILE A 27 -7.65 -4.22 -35.93
C ILE A 27 -7.70 -5.49 -36.80
N SER A 28 -7.24 -6.60 -36.22
CA SER A 28 -7.58 -7.97 -36.64
C SER A 28 -8.56 -8.57 -35.63
N ALA A 29 -9.76 -8.94 -36.07
CA ALA A 29 -10.79 -9.53 -35.23
C ALA A 29 -10.88 -11.05 -35.43
N GLU A 30 -10.71 -11.84 -34.35
CA GLU A 30 -11.02 -13.28 -34.37
C GLU A 30 -11.99 -13.68 -33.25
N LYS A 31 -13.26 -13.81 -33.68
CA LYS A 31 -14.25 -14.86 -33.37
C LYS A 31 -14.29 -15.46 -31.95
N SER A 32 -15.41 -15.21 -31.28
CA SER A 32 -15.95 -16.09 -30.25
C SER A 32 -16.31 -17.47 -30.81
N GLY A 33 -16.16 -18.51 -29.98
CA GLY A 33 -16.68 -19.85 -30.22
C GLY A 33 -17.24 -20.42 -28.92
N ASP A 34 -18.56 -20.45 -28.79
CA ASP A 34 -19.24 -21.18 -27.72
C ASP A 34 -19.06 -22.70 -27.92
N VAL A 35 -18.62 -23.40 -26.87
CA VAL A 35 -18.88 -24.84 -26.72
C VAL A 35 -19.32 -25.14 -25.30
N THR A 36 -20.61 -25.43 -25.14
CA THR A 36 -21.18 -26.01 -23.92
C THR A 36 -20.91 -27.51 -23.83
N THR A 37 -20.49 -28.00 -22.66
CA THR A 37 -20.74 -29.41 -22.29
C THR A 37 -20.92 -29.55 -20.78
N ALA A 38 -21.95 -30.30 -20.38
CA ALA A 38 -22.22 -30.71 -19.01
C ALA A 38 -22.33 -32.25 -18.93
N LEU A 39 -22.51 -32.77 -17.70
CA LEU A 39 -22.59 -34.19 -17.26
C LEU A 39 -21.20 -34.78 -16.88
N SER A 40 -20.86 -35.04 -15.61
CA SER A 40 -21.50 -35.85 -14.53
C SER A 40 -21.04 -37.30 -14.51
N THR A 41 -20.36 -37.74 -13.43
CA THR A 41 -20.83 -38.82 -12.50
C THR A 41 -19.84 -39.12 -11.36
N THR A 42 -20.38 -39.66 -10.27
CA THR A 42 -19.79 -39.89 -8.94
C THR A 42 -19.21 -41.30 -8.76
N VAL A 43 -18.12 -41.48 -7.99
CA VAL A 43 -17.92 -42.65 -7.09
C VAL A 43 -17.18 -42.22 -5.82
N VAL A 44 -17.55 -42.83 -4.70
CA VAL A 44 -17.16 -42.57 -3.30
C VAL A 44 -15.88 -43.32 -2.90
N ASN A 45 -15.10 -42.76 -1.96
CA ASN A 45 -14.52 -43.53 -0.85
C ASN A 45 -14.20 -42.62 0.36
N ASN A 46 -14.52 -43.10 1.56
CA ASN A 46 -14.33 -42.39 2.82
C ASN A 46 -12.93 -42.66 3.40
N GLU A 47 -12.18 -41.62 3.75
CA GLU A 47 -11.24 -41.66 4.87
C GLU A 47 -11.45 -40.43 5.77
N VAL A 48 -11.32 -40.63 7.07
CA VAL A 48 -11.67 -39.64 8.10
C VAL A 48 -10.51 -38.66 8.27
N VAL A 49 -10.61 -37.48 7.63
CA VAL A 49 -9.73 -36.33 7.85
C VAL A 49 -10.47 -35.28 8.67
N THR A 50 -10.59 -35.52 9.98
CA THR A 50 -11.26 -34.61 10.92
C THR A 50 -10.26 -34.01 11.91
N GLU A 51 -9.37 -33.14 11.41
CA GLU A 51 -8.71 -32.10 12.23
C GLU A 51 -8.17 -30.95 11.36
N ASP A 52 -7.56 -31.23 10.19
CA ASP A 52 -7.10 -30.18 9.25
C ASP A 52 -8.25 -29.40 8.57
N TYR A 53 -9.40 -30.06 8.35
CA TYR A 53 -10.48 -29.49 7.55
C TYR A 53 -11.09 -28.24 8.19
N ASN A 54 -11.10 -28.13 9.52
CA ASN A 54 -11.69 -26.97 10.21
C ASN A 54 -10.77 -25.73 10.18
N GLN A 55 -9.45 -25.89 10.37
CA GLN A 55 -8.52 -24.77 10.19
C GLN A 55 -8.45 -24.31 8.73
N SER A 56 -8.55 -25.24 7.79
CA SER A 56 -8.72 -24.96 6.37
C SER A 56 -10.00 -24.18 6.10
N LEU A 57 -11.14 -24.60 6.65
CA LEU A 57 -12.43 -23.93 6.47
C LEU A 57 -12.44 -22.53 7.08
N ASP A 58 -11.89 -22.34 8.28
CA ASP A 58 -11.82 -21.03 8.94
C ASP A 58 -10.92 -20.05 8.18
N ARG A 59 -9.75 -20.50 7.68
CA ARG A 59 -8.91 -19.69 6.78
C ARG A 59 -9.60 -19.38 5.46
N LEU A 60 -10.27 -20.36 4.85
CA LEU A 60 -10.98 -20.18 3.58
C LEU A 60 -12.18 -19.24 3.74
N ASN A 61 -12.90 -19.32 4.86
CA ASN A 61 -13.99 -18.42 5.22
C ASN A 61 -13.46 -17.01 5.50
N GLN A 62 -12.32 -16.86 6.18
CA GLN A 62 -11.69 -15.55 6.39
C GLN A 62 -11.19 -14.95 5.08
N GLU A 63 -10.56 -15.74 4.19
CA GLU A 63 -10.20 -15.30 2.84
C GLU A 63 -11.44 -14.92 2.01
N LEU A 64 -12.52 -15.71 2.06
CA LEU A 64 -13.77 -15.41 1.36
C LEU A 64 -14.43 -14.16 1.91
N LEU A 65 -14.41 -13.94 3.22
CA LEU A 65 -14.92 -12.74 3.88
C LEU A 65 -14.08 -11.51 3.50
N ASN A 66 -12.76 -11.65 3.47
CA ASN A 66 -11.85 -10.58 3.05
C ASN A 66 -12.01 -10.28 1.55
N LYS A 67 -12.07 -11.28 0.68
CA LYS A 67 -12.37 -11.14 -0.76
C LYS A 67 -13.76 -10.55 -1.01
N ALA A 68 -14.75 -10.89 -0.20
CA ALA A 68 -16.09 -10.32 -0.26
C ALA A 68 -16.11 -8.86 0.20
N ASN A 69 -15.39 -8.51 1.28
CA ASN A 69 -15.21 -7.14 1.75
C ASN A 69 -14.46 -6.30 0.69
N ALA A 70 -13.37 -6.82 0.12
CA ALA A 70 -12.61 -6.22 -0.97
C ALA A 70 -13.48 -5.96 -2.21
N TYR A 71 -14.29 -6.93 -2.61
CA TYR A 71 -15.25 -6.78 -3.69
C TYR A 71 -16.31 -5.72 -3.34
N HIS A 72 -16.83 -5.72 -2.11
CA HIS A 72 -17.75 -4.68 -1.62
C HIS A 72 -17.11 -3.29 -1.57
N LEU A 73 -15.83 -3.16 -1.24
CA LEU A 73 -15.08 -1.90 -1.19
C LEU A 73 -14.69 -1.38 -2.59
N ALA A 74 -14.33 -2.28 -3.52
CA ALA A 74 -14.19 -1.94 -4.93
C ALA A 74 -15.54 -1.50 -5.53
N GLN A 75 -16.63 -2.17 -5.15
CA GLN A 75 -18.00 -1.75 -5.48
C GLN A 75 -18.38 -0.45 -4.74
N GLN A 76 -17.84 -0.12 -3.56
CA GLN A 76 -18.07 1.15 -2.86
C GLN A 76 -17.45 2.37 -3.56
N TYR A 77 -16.41 2.21 -4.37
CA TYR A 77 -15.91 3.31 -5.20
C TYR A 77 -16.65 3.42 -6.53
N LYS A 78 -17.01 2.26 -7.12
CA LYS A 78 -17.99 2.19 -8.22
C LYS A 78 -19.38 2.73 -7.80
N PHE A 79 -19.67 2.73 -6.50
CA PHE A 79 -20.89 3.24 -5.88
C PHE A 79 -21.18 4.68 -6.26
N ASN A 80 -20.21 5.58 -6.45
CA ASN A 80 -20.57 6.93 -6.91
C ASN A 80 -21.15 6.94 -8.35
N THR A 81 -20.96 5.89 -9.12
CA THR A 81 -21.63 5.68 -10.42
C THR A 81 -22.92 4.86 -10.25
N ASP A 82 -22.89 3.77 -9.47
CA ASP A 82 -24.08 2.93 -9.23
C ASP A 82 -25.15 3.60 -8.37
N LEU A 83 -24.78 4.49 -7.45
CA LEU A 83 -25.66 5.30 -6.59
C LEU A 83 -26.34 6.41 -7.41
N TYR A 84 -25.67 6.95 -8.42
CA TYR A 84 -26.32 7.81 -9.42
C TYR A 84 -27.37 7.02 -10.22
N PHE A 85 -27.04 5.81 -10.69
CA PHE A 85 -28.02 4.96 -11.40
C PHE A 85 -29.12 4.40 -10.48
N TYR A 86 -28.83 4.14 -9.21
CA TYR A 86 -29.79 3.71 -8.21
C TYR A 86 -30.77 4.84 -7.86
N HIS A 87 -30.27 6.07 -7.64
CA HIS A 87 -31.12 7.22 -7.34
C HIS A 87 -31.83 7.80 -8.57
N LEU A 88 -31.27 7.70 -9.78
CA LEU A 88 -32.01 7.96 -11.03
C LEU A 88 -33.27 7.09 -11.17
N ASN A 89 -33.25 5.90 -10.57
CA ASN A 89 -34.37 4.96 -10.54
C ASN A 89 -35.20 5.05 -9.24
N GLN A 90 -34.83 5.91 -8.29
CA GLN A 90 -35.60 6.18 -7.08
C GLN A 90 -36.61 7.29 -7.34
N ASN A 91 -37.90 6.93 -7.34
CA ASN A 91 -38.99 7.91 -7.32
C ASN A 91 -39.13 8.52 -5.91
N TRP A 92 -38.23 9.43 -5.54
CA TRP A 92 -38.43 10.30 -4.37
C TRP A 92 -39.71 11.11 -4.56
N LYS A 93 -40.70 10.88 -3.70
CA LYS A 93 -42.03 11.51 -3.83
C LYS A 93 -42.03 12.96 -3.33
N ASP A 94 -41.15 13.25 -2.38
CA ASP A 94 -40.98 14.55 -1.75
C ASP A 94 -39.55 14.74 -1.18
N LEU A 95 -39.32 15.87 -0.52
CA LEU A 95 -38.05 16.19 0.12
C LEU A 95 -37.79 15.38 1.40
N GLU A 96 -38.81 14.84 2.06
CA GLU A 96 -38.64 14.04 3.27
C GLU A 96 -38.04 12.67 2.93
N ASP A 97 -38.54 12.02 1.87
CA ASP A 97 -37.97 10.79 1.30
C ASP A 97 -36.51 11.01 0.85
N PHE A 98 -36.20 12.16 0.24
CA PHE A 98 -34.83 12.53 -0.13
C PHE A 98 -33.92 12.68 1.11
N TYR A 99 -34.31 13.47 2.11
CA TYR A 99 -33.46 13.65 3.31
C TYR A 99 -33.33 12.38 4.15
N LYS A 100 -34.36 11.52 4.20
CA LYS A 100 -34.24 10.15 4.76
C LYS A 100 -33.18 9.35 4.01
N THR A 101 -33.17 9.42 2.68
CA THR A 101 -32.16 8.73 1.85
C THR A 101 -30.74 9.19 2.20
N ILE A 102 -30.49 10.51 2.22
CA ILE A 102 -29.19 11.09 2.63
C ILE A 102 -28.82 10.68 4.08
N GLY A 103 -29.79 10.53 4.97
CA GLY A 103 -29.58 10.07 6.34
C GLY A 103 -28.94 8.68 6.46
N HIS A 104 -29.15 7.80 5.47
CA HIS A 104 -28.59 6.44 5.44
C HIS A 104 -27.15 6.39 4.90
N PHE A 105 -26.63 7.45 4.30
CA PHE A 105 -25.25 7.47 3.78
C PHE A 105 -24.23 7.32 4.92
N ASN A 106 -23.08 6.69 4.66
CA ASN A 106 -21.95 6.68 5.60
C ASN A 106 -21.11 7.97 5.48
N GLU A 107 -20.13 8.15 6.38
CA GLU A 107 -19.31 9.36 6.40
C GLU A 107 -18.42 9.50 5.16
N ASP A 108 -17.90 8.40 4.58
CA ASP A 108 -17.09 8.43 3.35
C ASP A 108 -17.93 8.93 2.15
N GLU A 109 -19.17 8.44 2.01
CA GLU A 109 -20.15 8.90 1.01
C GLU A 109 -20.50 10.37 1.19
N CYS A 110 -20.80 10.79 2.43
CA CYS A 110 -21.09 12.19 2.72
C CYS A 110 -19.88 13.09 2.40
N LYS A 111 -18.69 12.72 2.87
CA LYS A 111 -17.43 13.43 2.61
C LYS A 111 -17.15 13.60 1.12
N SER A 112 -17.28 12.51 0.38
CA SER A 112 -17.07 12.48 -1.07
C SER A 112 -18.05 13.39 -1.84
N LEU A 113 -19.32 13.49 -1.40
CA LEU A 113 -20.30 14.41 -1.99
C LEU A 113 -20.04 15.88 -1.62
N VAL A 114 -19.63 16.17 -0.39
CA VAL A 114 -19.32 17.54 0.02
C VAL A 114 -18.06 18.06 -0.68
N PHE A 115 -17.01 17.24 -0.81
CA PHE A 115 -15.81 17.60 -1.57
C PHE A 115 -16.15 17.90 -3.04
N ALA A 116 -17.02 17.09 -3.66
CA ALA A 116 -17.51 17.33 -5.02
C ALA A 116 -18.33 18.63 -5.13
N ASN A 117 -19.18 18.95 -4.14
CA ASN A 117 -19.89 20.23 -4.08
C ASN A 117 -18.94 21.42 -4.00
N ASN A 118 -17.94 21.37 -3.12
CA ASN A 118 -16.97 22.45 -2.97
C ASN A 118 -16.17 22.65 -4.27
N MET A 119 -15.82 21.57 -4.96
CA MET A 119 -15.19 21.63 -6.30
C MET A 119 -16.12 22.19 -7.38
N TYR A 120 -17.39 21.80 -7.40
CA TYR A 120 -18.40 22.31 -8.35
C TYR A 120 -18.58 23.83 -8.24
N TRP A 121 -18.52 24.38 -7.02
CA TRP A 121 -18.59 25.82 -6.75
C TRP A 121 -17.24 26.55 -6.77
N GLY A 122 -16.13 25.86 -7.08
CA GLY A 122 -14.78 26.45 -7.09
C GLY A 122 -14.20 26.79 -5.71
N ASN A 123 -14.84 26.39 -4.61
CA ASN A 123 -14.42 26.65 -3.23
C ASN A 123 -13.51 25.53 -2.70
N ALA A 124 -12.44 25.21 -3.45
CA ALA A 124 -11.60 24.04 -3.17
C ALA A 124 -10.83 24.12 -1.83
N SER A 125 -10.52 25.33 -1.34
CA SER A 125 -9.85 25.55 -0.05
C SER A 125 -10.69 25.12 1.16
N ALA A 126 -12.03 25.14 1.07
CA ALA A 126 -12.92 24.71 2.14
C ALA A 126 -12.80 23.21 2.49
N ASN A 127 -12.12 22.41 1.66
CA ASN A 127 -11.86 21.00 1.91
C ASN A 127 -10.69 20.73 2.90
N MET A 128 -9.93 21.75 3.29
CA MET A 128 -8.67 21.59 4.04
C MET A 128 -8.80 21.55 5.58
N GLU A 129 -9.92 22.01 6.15
CA GLU A 129 -10.00 22.35 7.60
C GLU A 129 -11.02 21.52 8.41
N TRP A 130 -11.43 20.32 7.96
CA TRP A 130 -12.58 19.62 8.55
C TRP A 130 -12.27 18.40 9.41
N ASP A 131 -12.93 18.38 10.57
CA ASP A 131 -12.84 17.33 11.59
C ASP A 131 -13.59 16.04 11.17
N LYS A 132 -13.18 14.90 11.72
CA LYS A 132 -13.74 13.59 11.38
C LYS A 132 -15.18 13.47 11.91
N GLY A 133 -16.16 13.30 11.01
CA GLY A 133 -17.54 12.92 11.35
C GLY A 133 -18.61 14.01 11.26
N ALA A 134 -18.29 15.21 10.78
CA ALA A 134 -19.28 16.28 10.58
C ALA A 134 -19.97 16.27 9.18
N PHE A 135 -19.54 15.40 8.27
CA PHE A 135 -19.83 15.51 6.84
C PHE A 135 -21.31 15.33 6.51
N LYS A 136 -22.00 14.42 7.19
CA LYS A 136 -23.46 14.21 7.01
C LYS A 136 -24.26 15.47 7.32
N SER A 137 -23.96 16.15 8.42
CA SER A 137 -24.62 17.39 8.83
C SER A 137 -24.34 18.53 7.85
N ILE A 138 -23.10 18.64 7.36
CA ILE A 138 -22.70 19.62 6.34
C ILE A 138 -23.45 19.35 5.03
N LEU A 139 -23.50 18.10 4.56
CA LEU A 139 -24.20 17.72 3.33
C LEU A 139 -25.70 18.03 3.40
N ILE A 140 -26.36 17.73 4.52
CA ILE A 140 -27.77 18.08 4.73
C ILE A 140 -27.96 19.60 4.73
N SER A 141 -27.04 20.37 5.31
CA SER A 141 -27.08 21.84 5.28
C SER A 141 -26.92 22.41 3.86
N ILE A 142 -26.00 21.86 3.07
CA ILE A 142 -25.80 22.21 1.66
C ILE A 142 -27.08 21.96 0.86
N PHE A 143 -27.71 20.79 1.00
CA PHE A 143 -28.95 20.51 0.28
C PHE A 143 -30.12 21.38 0.76
N LYS A 144 -30.22 21.68 2.06
CA LYS A 144 -31.26 22.58 2.60
C LYS A 144 -31.12 24.04 2.15
N SER A 145 -29.93 24.49 1.74
CA SER A 145 -29.74 25.84 1.19
C SER A 145 -30.05 25.95 -0.30
N GLN A 146 -30.26 24.83 -1.01
CA GLN A 146 -30.61 24.84 -2.42
C GLN A 146 -32.11 25.04 -2.65
N PRO A 147 -32.52 25.85 -3.64
CA PRO A 147 -33.92 25.94 -4.07
C PRO A 147 -34.48 24.60 -4.58
N TYR A 148 -33.63 23.76 -5.18
CA TYR A 148 -34.00 22.45 -5.75
C TYR A 148 -33.03 21.35 -5.27
N PRO A 149 -33.16 20.84 -4.03
CA PRO A 149 -32.19 19.94 -3.41
C PRO A 149 -31.93 18.65 -4.20
N ILE A 150 -33.00 18.02 -4.72
CA ILE A 150 -32.94 16.80 -5.54
C ILE A 150 -32.24 17.04 -6.88
N GLN A 151 -32.50 18.19 -7.52
CA GLN A 151 -31.83 18.53 -8.78
C GLN A 151 -30.33 18.79 -8.54
N HIS A 152 -29.98 19.53 -7.49
CA HIS A 152 -28.59 19.78 -7.12
C HIS A 152 -27.84 18.47 -6.84
N PHE A 153 -28.47 17.51 -6.15
CA PHE A 153 -27.90 16.18 -5.98
C PHE A 153 -27.59 15.51 -7.34
N HIS A 154 -28.51 15.51 -8.30
CA HIS A 154 -28.24 14.96 -9.65
C HIS A 154 -27.13 15.71 -10.40
N GLU A 155 -27.03 17.03 -10.25
CA GLU A 155 -25.96 17.85 -10.84
C GLU A 155 -24.59 17.47 -10.24
N LEU A 156 -24.50 17.34 -8.91
CA LEU A 156 -23.27 16.88 -8.23
C LEU A 156 -22.86 15.47 -8.66
N MET A 157 -23.80 14.53 -8.76
CA MET A 157 -23.50 13.17 -9.21
C MET A 157 -22.97 13.15 -10.65
N ARG A 158 -23.60 13.91 -11.55
CA ARG A 158 -23.12 14.08 -12.94
C ARG A 158 -21.73 14.73 -12.98
N PHE A 159 -21.49 15.74 -12.15
CA PHE A 159 -20.18 16.38 -12.02
C PHE A 159 -19.10 15.36 -11.62
N LYS A 160 -19.36 14.51 -10.63
CA LYS A 160 -18.42 13.45 -10.22
C LYS A 160 -18.13 12.46 -11.35
N ILE A 161 -19.16 11.98 -12.05
CA ILE A 161 -19.01 11.05 -13.19
C ILE A 161 -18.13 11.67 -14.30
N ASN A 162 -18.34 12.95 -14.61
CA ASN A 162 -17.59 13.65 -15.65
C ASN A 162 -16.13 13.99 -15.26
N ASN A 163 -15.74 13.80 -14.00
CA ASN A 163 -14.43 14.17 -13.45
C ASN A 163 -13.68 12.97 -12.81
N GLN A 164 -14.01 11.73 -13.22
CA GLN A 164 -13.24 10.53 -12.88
C GLN A 164 -11.88 10.54 -13.59
N LEU A 165 -10.85 9.88 -13.03
CA LEU A 165 -9.59 9.70 -13.75
C LEU A 165 -9.77 8.76 -14.95
N PRO A 166 -9.15 9.07 -16.11
CA PRO A 166 -9.09 8.12 -17.22
C PRO A 166 -8.23 6.92 -16.81
N ASP A 167 -8.57 5.74 -17.33
CA ASP A 167 -7.91 4.49 -16.95
C ASP A 167 -6.40 4.49 -17.25
N SER A 168 -5.95 5.28 -18.23
CA SER A 168 -4.56 5.47 -18.62
C SER A 168 -3.69 6.13 -17.54
N SER A 169 -4.24 7.06 -16.75
CA SER A 169 -3.54 7.69 -15.62
C SER A 169 -3.22 6.70 -14.49
N LEU A 170 -3.84 5.52 -14.49
CA LEU A 170 -3.71 4.48 -13.46
C LEU A 170 -2.88 3.28 -13.94
N ASN A 171 -2.44 3.25 -15.20
CA ASN A 171 -1.71 2.11 -15.77
C ASN A 171 -0.41 1.78 -15.02
N TRP A 172 0.23 2.78 -14.43
CA TRP A 172 1.46 2.61 -13.63
C TRP A 172 1.21 1.96 -12.26
N ILE A 173 -0.04 1.83 -11.81
CA ILE A 173 -0.43 1.21 -10.53
C ILE A 173 -1.00 -0.20 -10.79
N LYS A 174 -1.84 -0.35 -11.82
CA LYS A 174 -2.63 -1.56 -12.09
C LYS A 174 -1.83 -2.87 -12.29
N GLY A 175 -0.51 -2.78 -12.51
CA GLY A 175 0.37 -3.94 -12.68
C GLY A 175 1.63 -3.91 -11.82
N ASP A 176 1.72 -3.03 -10.82
CA ASP A 176 2.90 -2.90 -9.95
C ASP A 176 2.45 -2.68 -8.49
N LEU A 177 2.52 -3.74 -7.69
CA LEU A 177 2.13 -3.73 -6.28
C LEU A 177 2.94 -2.71 -5.46
N ARG A 178 4.23 -2.53 -5.76
CA ARG A 178 5.10 -1.58 -5.07
C ARG A 178 4.59 -0.14 -5.23
N ASN A 179 4.00 0.17 -6.38
CA ASN A 179 3.42 1.48 -6.67
C ASN A 179 2.07 1.67 -5.95
N ALA A 180 1.24 0.62 -5.88
CA ALA A 180 0.01 0.64 -5.09
C ALA A 180 0.31 0.81 -3.59
N LEU A 181 1.32 0.11 -3.06
CA LEU A 181 1.82 0.23 -1.69
C LEU A 181 2.33 1.65 -1.37
N HIS A 182 3.08 2.25 -2.28
CA HIS A 182 3.54 3.63 -2.12
C HIS A 182 2.36 4.60 -1.98
N ILE A 183 1.36 4.54 -2.88
CA ILE A 183 0.16 5.38 -2.77
C ILE A 183 -0.62 5.08 -1.48
N ALA A 184 -0.79 3.79 -1.11
CA ALA A 184 -1.48 3.39 0.10
C ALA A 184 -0.83 3.98 1.37
N TYR A 185 0.50 4.03 1.43
CA TYR A 185 1.22 4.73 2.49
C TYR A 185 0.94 6.24 2.50
N LEU A 186 0.95 6.92 1.34
CA LEU A 186 0.65 8.36 1.27
C LEU A 186 -0.75 8.73 1.82
N VAL A 187 -1.71 7.80 1.76
CA VAL A 187 -3.10 7.99 2.19
C VAL A 187 -3.48 7.18 3.44
N GLN A 188 -2.50 6.63 4.17
CA GLN A 188 -2.73 5.64 5.23
C GLN A 188 -3.68 6.12 6.35
N ASP A 189 -3.73 7.42 6.63
CA ASP A 189 -4.65 8.03 7.61
C ASP A 189 -6.14 7.85 7.26
N PHE A 190 -6.45 7.53 6.00
CA PHE A 190 -7.78 7.21 5.47
C PHE A 190 -8.01 5.69 5.26
N LEU A 191 -6.96 4.88 5.42
CA LEU A 191 -6.98 3.42 5.36
C LEU A 191 -6.85 2.76 6.74
N TYR A 192 -6.75 3.54 7.83
CA TYR A 192 -6.46 3.06 9.19
C TYR A 192 -7.36 1.91 9.67
N ASP A 193 -8.66 1.93 9.33
CA ASP A 193 -9.63 0.89 9.71
C ASP A 193 -9.81 -0.21 8.62
N LYS A 194 -8.95 -0.24 7.59
CA LYS A 194 -9.09 -1.10 6.39
C LYS A 194 -7.88 -2.02 6.25
N THR A 195 -8.03 -3.29 6.63
CA THR A 195 -7.05 -4.35 6.35
C THR A 195 -7.32 -5.00 4.99
N MET A 196 -6.28 -5.13 4.16
CA MET A 196 -6.32 -5.74 2.83
C MET A 196 -5.37 -6.93 2.74
N VAL A 197 -5.76 -8.02 2.06
CA VAL A 197 -4.99 -9.27 2.00
C VAL A 197 -4.50 -9.55 0.57
N GLY A 198 -3.20 -9.42 0.38
CA GLY A 198 -2.50 -9.77 -0.86
C GLY A 198 -2.56 -8.69 -1.95
N GLY A 199 -1.61 -8.76 -2.89
CA GLY A 199 -1.34 -7.66 -3.81
C GLY A 199 -2.51 -7.25 -4.71
N ASN A 200 -3.26 -8.23 -5.24
CA ASN A 200 -4.40 -7.98 -6.12
C ASN A 200 -5.51 -7.16 -5.45
N GLU A 201 -5.74 -7.36 -4.15
CA GLU A 201 -6.74 -6.60 -3.39
C GLU A 201 -6.33 -5.13 -3.28
N LEU A 202 -5.10 -4.87 -2.81
CA LEU A 202 -4.57 -3.52 -2.63
C LEU A 202 -4.52 -2.75 -3.95
N VAL A 203 -4.00 -3.37 -5.02
CA VAL A 203 -3.91 -2.75 -6.36
C VAL A 203 -5.30 -2.36 -6.88
N SER A 204 -6.31 -3.23 -6.70
CA SER A 204 -7.69 -2.93 -7.08
C SER A 204 -8.28 -1.81 -6.23
N HIS A 205 -8.10 -1.85 -4.91
CA HIS A 205 -8.60 -0.85 -3.98
C HIS A 205 -8.04 0.55 -4.31
N ILE A 206 -6.71 0.68 -4.41
CA ILE A 206 -6.03 1.95 -4.70
C ILE A 206 -6.37 2.46 -6.10
N SER A 207 -6.45 1.58 -7.11
CA SER A 207 -6.86 1.99 -8.47
C SER A 207 -8.27 2.57 -8.48
N ASN A 208 -9.22 1.93 -7.79
CA ASN A 208 -10.60 2.38 -7.73
C ASN A 208 -10.75 3.66 -6.89
N TYR A 209 -10.09 3.74 -5.74
CA TYR A 209 -10.03 4.96 -4.93
C TYR A 209 -9.55 6.15 -5.76
N LEU A 210 -8.40 6.03 -6.43
CA LEU A 210 -7.91 7.11 -7.29
C LEU A 210 -8.85 7.41 -8.46
N LYS A 211 -9.47 6.40 -9.08
CA LYS A 211 -10.38 6.59 -10.21
C LYS A 211 -11.61 7.44 -9.86
N TYR A 212 -12.27 7.09 -8.75
CA TYR A 212 -13.57 7.62 -8.40
C TYR A 212 -13.50 8.76 -7.36
N GLU A 213 -12.45 8.80 -6.54
CA GLU A 213 -12.24 9.76 -5.45
C GLU A 213 -11.04 10.70 -5.68
N VAL A 214 -10.66 10.94 -6.94
CA VAL A 214 -9.53 11.84 -7.27
C VAL A 214 -9.64 13.23 -6.63
N MET A 215 -10.86 13.77 -6.49
CA MET A 215 -11.08 15.04 -5.79
C MET A 215 -10.70 14.93 -4.31
N HIS A 216 -11.06 13.84 -3.64
CA HIS A 216 -10.62 13.60 -2.27
C HIS A 216 -9.10 13.46 -2.21
N PHE A 217 -8.49 12.64 -3.07
CA PHE A 217 -7.04 12.48 -3.18
C PHE A 217 -6.30 13.81 -3.46
N ASN A 218 -6.89 14.74 -4.20
CA ASN A 218 -6.24 16.02 -4.55
C ASN A 218 -6.21 17.05 -3.41
N TYR A 219 -7.05 16.91 -2.38
CA TYR A 219 -7.18 17.90 -1.30
C TYR A 219 -6.91 17.39 0.13
N ILE A 220 -6.69 16.08 0.32
CA ILE A 220 -6.23 15.56 1.61
C ILE A 220 -4.77 15.95 1.93
N PRO A 221 -4.40 16.08 3.22
CA PRO A 221 -3.03 15.86 3.65
C PRO A 221 -2.52 14.50 3.17
N LEU A 222 -1.26 14.43 2.74
CA LEU A 222 -0.60 13.19 2.33
C LEU A 222 0.69 13.03 3.15
N THR A 223 1.00 11.80 3.55
CA THR A 223 2.27 11.46 4.23
C THR A 223 3.42 11.40 3.22
N LEU A 224 3.77 12.54 2.59
CA LEU A 224 4.82 12.60 1.57
C LEU A 224 6.22 12.37 2.17
N PRO A 225 6.99 11.40 1.67
CA PRO A 225 8.40 11.25 2.01
C PRO A 225 9.23 12.47 1.59
N TYR A 226 10.33 12.72 2.32
CA TYR A 226 11.30 13.74 1.96
C TYR A 226 12.22 13.22 0.85
N TYR A 227 11.87 13.56 -0.40
CA TYR A 227 12.60 13.12 -1.59
C TYR A 227 13.62 14.15 -2.08
N ALA A 228 14.76 13.65 -2.56
CA ALA A 228 15.66 14.42 -3.39
C ALA A 228 14.98 14.85 -4.71
N HIS A 229 15.40 15.98 -5.27
CA HIS A 229 14.97 16.48 -6.59
C HIS A 229 13.45 16.51 -6.82
N TYR A 230 12.71 17.15 -5.91
CA TYR A 230 11.28 17.39 -6.07
C TYR A 230 10.99 18.28 -7.30
N VAL A 231 10.18 17.77 -8.24
CA VAL A 231 9.75 18.49 -9.44
C VAL A 231 8.23 18.42 -9.54
N VAL A 232 7.59 19.59 -9.68
CA VAL A 232 6.15 19.69 -9.94
C VAL A 232 5.92 19.63 -11.45
N GLU A 233 5.04 18.73 -11.90
CA GLU A 233 4.67 18.58 -13.31
C GLU A 233 3.16 18.79 -13.52
N ASN A 234 2.83 19.52 -14.60
CA ASN A 234 1.48 19.79 -15.13
C ASN A 234 0.53 20.70 -14.33
N ASN A 235 -0.19 21.56 -15.07
CA ASN A 235 -1.19 22.51 -14.57
C ASN A 235 -2.65 22.02 -14.72
N LEU A 236 -2.90 20.72 -14.81
CA LEU A 236 -4.25 20.16 -15.01
C LEU A 236 -4.91 19.75 -13.67
N PRO A 237 -5.97 20.44 -13.20
CA PRO A 237 -6.47 20.33 -11.82
C PRO A 237 -6.93 18.94 -11.33
N LEU A 238 -7.26 18.02 -12.25
CA LEU A 238 -7.64 16.65 -11.89
C LEU A 238 -6.43 15.72 -11.76
N ILE A 239 -5.41 15.84 -12.62
CA ILE A 239 -4.33 14.85 -12.73
C ILE A 239 -2.97 15.32 -12.18
N TRP A 240 -2.79 16.62 -11.91
CA TRP A 240 -1.50 17.19 -11.51
C TRP A 240 -0.89 16.49 -10.28
N ARG A 241 -1.70 16.17 -9.26
CA ARG A 241 -1.18 15.60 -8.01
C ARG A 241 -0.68 14.17 -8.19
N ILE A 242 -1.44 13.32 -8.90
CA ILE A 242 -1.05 11.94 -9.19
C ILE A 242 0.16 11.89 -10.15
N GLU A 243 0.21 12.75 -11.18
CA GLU A 243 1.36 12.81 -12.09
C GLU A 243 2.62 13.39 -11.41
N THR A 244 2.47 14.37 -10.50
CA THR A 244 3.58 14.87 -9.66
C THR A 244 4.12 13.78 -8.76
N ILE A 245 3.25 13.07 -8.01
CA ILE A 245 3.65 11.96 -7.12
C ILE A 245 4.36 10.86 -7.92
N LYS A 246 3.79 10.47 -9.06
CA LYS A 246 4.37 9.48 -9.99
C LYS A 246 5.76 9.90 -10.49
N SER A 247 5.93 11.14 -10.96
CA SER A 247 7.23 11.63 -11.44
C SER A 247 8.28 11.66 -10.31
N VAL A 248 7.92 12.20 -9.15
CA VAL A 248 8.80 12.24 -7.97
C VAL A 248 9.18 10.84 -7.49
N TYR A 249 8.21 9.91 -7.40
CA TYR A 249 8.45 8.54 -6.98
C TYR A 249 9.34 7.77 -7.97
N PHE A 250 9.07 7.82 -9.27
CA PHE A 250 9.92 7.10 -10.26
C PHE A 250 11.35 7.67 -10.35
N ARG A 251 11.55 8.98 -10.14
CA ARG A 251 12.88 9.59 -10.04
C ARG A 251 13.66 9.09 -8.82
N ASN A 252 12.96 8.72 -7.75
CA ASN A 252 13.52 8.38 -6.45
C ASN A 252 13.31 6.91 -6.04
N ARG A 253 12.98 6.01 -6.99
CA ARG A 253 12.73 4.58 -6.72
C ARG A 253 14.04 3.82 -6.47
N THR A 254 14.07 2.99 -5.43
CA THR A 254 15.27 2.35 -4.86
C THR A 254 15.75 1.12 -5.66
N ASP A 255 15.97 1.26 -6.97
CA ASP A 255 16.27 0.08 -7.82
C ASP A 255 17.77 -0.26 -7.93
N ARG A 256 18.67 0.71 -7.68
CA ARG A 256 20.13 0.51 -7.81
C ARG A 256 20.79 0.03 -6.52
N GLU A 257 20.39 0.60 -5.38
CA GLU A 257 20.99 0.37 -4.06
C GLU A 257 20.66 -1.02 -3.50
N ILE A 258 19.44 -1.51 -3.77
CA ILE A 258 18.90 -2.73 -3.16
C ILE A 258 19.23 -4.02 -3.94
N LYS A 259 20.06 -3.96 -5.00
CA LYS A 259 20.39 -5.09 -5.91
C LYS A 259 20.92 -6.37 -5.24
N TRP A 260 21.33 -6.28 -3.97
CA TRP A 260 21.79 -7.41 -3.15
C TRP A 260 20.62 -8.25 -2.57
N LEU A 261 19.42 -7.66 -2.46
CA LEU A 261 18.17 -8.34 -2.10
C LEU A 261 17.57 -8.97 -3.37
N LYS A 262 17.28 -10.27 -3.34
CA LYS A 262 16.80 -11.06 -4.48
C LYS A 262 15.33 -11.41 -4.30
N GLY A 263 14.53 -11.18 -5.35
CA GLY A 263 13.09 -11.47 -5.34
C GLY A 263 12.73 -12.97 -5.40
N ASP A 264 13.72 -13.82 -5.67
CA ASP A 264 13.63 -15.29 -5.72
C ASP A 264 14.30 -15.99 -4.52
N ASP A 265 14.98 -15.26 -3.63
CA ASP A 265 15.60 -15.81 -2.41
C ASP A 265 14.62 -15.71 -1.22
N SER A 266 13.91 -16.80 -0.95
CA SER A 266 12.88 -16.84 0.09
C SER A 266 13.43 -16.67 1.51
N GLU A 267 14.64 -17.16 1.80
CA GLU A 267 15.27 -16.95 3.12
C GLU A 267 15.59 -15.48 3.32
N GLN A 268 16.16 -14.83 2.29
CA GLN A 268 16.53 -13.43 2.33
C GLN A 268 15.32 -12.48 2.43
N ILE A 269 14.22 -12.80 1.73
CA ILE A 269 12.97 -12.02 1.79
C ILE A 269 12.31 -12.14 3.16
N GLU A 270 12.17 -13.34 3.70
CA GLU A 270 11.62 -13.53 5.05
C GLU A 270 12.49 -12.86 6.11
N TRP A 271 13.82 -12.97 5.99
CA TRP A 271 14.75 -12.26 6.86
C TRP A 271 14.55 -10.74 6.77
N ALA A 272 14.44 -10.16 5.56
CA ALA A 272 14.33 -8.72 5.36
C ALA A 272 12.97 -8.17 5.85
N TYR A 273 11.89 -8.93 5.64
CA TYR A 273 10.57 -8.63 6.20
C TYR A 273 10.62 -8.54 7.73
N ASN A 274 11.17 -9.56 8.38
CA ASN A 274 11.31 -9.62 9.85
C ASN A 274 12.32 -8.58 10.39
N TYR A 275 13.31 -8.19 9.60
CA TYR A 275 14.26 -7.14 9.96
C TYR A 275 13.57 -5.76 10.04
N LEU A 276 12.68 -5.46 9.09
CA LEU A 276 11.99 -4.17 8.99
C LEU A 276 10.79 -4.04 9.94
N SER A 277 10.07 -5.13 10.21
CA SER A 277 8.92 -5.17 11.14
C SER A 277 9.30 -5.27 12.63
N SER A 278 10.59 -5.36 12.96
CA SER A 278 10.99 -5.43 14.37
C SER A 278 10.66 -4.13 15.11
N GLU A 279 10.12 -4.23 16.34
CA GLU A 279 9.75 -3.11 17.23
C GLU A 279 10.85 -2.06 17.45
N LYS A 280 12.12 -2.42 17.19
CA LYS A 280 13.29 -1.54 17.33
C LYS A 280 13.61 -0.71 16.09
N ARG A 281 12.86 -0.87 15.00
CA ARG A 281 13.10 -0.20 13.72
C ARG A 281 11.83 0.38 13.13
N ASP A 282 10.74 -0.38 13.16
CA ASP A 282 9.41 0.05 12.68
C ASP A 282 9.46 0.73 11.29
N HIS A 283 10.18 0.10 10.36
CA HIS A 283 10.38 0.62 9.00
C HIS A 283 9.45 -0.02 7.97
N LEU A 284 8.76 -1.12 8.32
CA LEU A 284 7.81 -1.76 7.43
C LEU A 284 6.52 -0.94 7.37
N ILE A 285 6.16 -0.42 6.19
CA ILE A 285 4.93 0.36 6.02
C ILE A 285 3.67 -0.52 6.18
N LEU A 286 2.54 0.11 6.51
CA LEU A 286 1.21 -0.50 6.47
C LEU A 286 1.07 -1.78 7.33
N GLN A 287 1.85 -1.92 8.41
CA GLN A 287 1.96 -3.13 9.26
C GLN A 287 0.65 -3.73 9.77
N ASN A 288 -0.45 -2.97 9.80
CA ASN A 288 -1.79 -3.45 10.19
C ASN A 288 -2.85 -3.29 9.08
N ALA A 289 -2.50 -2.63 7.97
CA ALA A 289 -3.40 -2.32 6.85
C ALA A 289 -3.18 -3.23 5.63
N PHE A 290 -1.98 -3.81 5.46
CA PHE A 290 -1.69 -4.73 4.37
C PHE A 290 -1.06 -6.04 4.88
N ILE A 291 -1.71 -7.16 4.58
CA ILE A 291 -1.22 -8.51 4.89
C ILE A 291 -0.72 -9.14 3.58
N PRO A 292 0.59 -9.34 3.39
CA PRO A 292 1.12 -9.98 2.19
C PRO A 292 0.71 -11.46 2.13
N SER A 293 0.18 -11.89 0.98
CA SER A 293 -0.33 -13.25 0.75
C SER A 293 0.70 -14.18 0.09
N SER A 294 1.75 -13.60 -0.50
CA SER A 294 2.79 -14.31 -1.26
C SER A 294 4.20 -13.81 -0.93
N LEU A 295 5.21 -14.54 -1.39
CA LEU A 295 6.60 -14.11 -1.30
C LEU A 295 6.86 -12.83 -2.12
N GLU A 296 6.20 -12.72 -3.28
CA GLU A 296 6.23 -11.53 -4.14
C GLU A 296 5.57 -10.31 -3.47
N ASP A 297 4.48 -10.52 -2.73
CA ASP A 297 3.84 -9.45 -1.95
C ASP A 297 4.80 -8.94 -0.86
N LYS A 298 5.48 -9.84 -0.13
CA LYS A 298 6.50 -9.47 0.86
C LYS A 298 7.66 -8.71 0.25
N TYR A 299 8.17 -9.17 -0.90
CA TYR A 299 9.26 -8.51 -1.61
C TYR A 299 8.88 -7.09 -2.04
N ASN A 300 7.71 -6.90 -2.66
CA ASN A 300 7.23 -5.58 -3.04
C ASN A 300 6.97 -4.67 -1.82
N LEU A 301 6.49 -5.22 -0.70
CA LEU A 301 6.33 -4.48 0.56
C LEU A 301 7.66 -4.03 1.16
N ILE A 302 8.68 -4.88 1.16
CA ILE A 302 10.05 -4.50 1.58
C ILE A 302 10.57 -3.35 0.71
N LEU A 303 10.45 -3.47 -0.61
CA LEU A 303 10.93 -2.45 -1.54
C LEU A 303 10.17 -1.11 -1.38
N ALA A 304 8.84 -1.13 -1.28
CA ALA A 304 8.04 0.06 -1.03
C ALA A 304 8.35 0.71 0.32
N SER A 305 8.63 -0.10 1.35
CA SER A 305 9.05 0.39 2.68
C SER A 305 10.37 1.16 2.61
N LEU A 306 11.31 0.73 1.75
CA LEU A 306 12.56 1.45 1.54
C LEU A 306 12.36 2.71 0.68
N ASP A 307 11.45 2.70 -0.29
CA ASP A 307 11.14 3.86 -1.14
C ASP A 307 10.52 5.04 -0.39
N VAL A 308 9.88 4.82 0.76
CA VAL A 308 9.32 5.90 1.59
C VAL A 308 10.33 6.48 2.58
N LEU A 309 11.51 5.87 2.72
CA LEU A 309 12.60 6.47 3.49
C LEU A 309 13.20 7.66 2.72
N SER A 310 13.56 8.71 3.47
CA SER A 310 14.24 9.89 2.90
C SER A 310 15.53 9.50 2.18
N ASN A 311 15.65 9.92 0.92
CA ASN A 311 16.88 9.81 0.13
C ASN A 311 17.60 11.15 -0.06
N ALA A 312 17.15 12.22 0.60
CA ALA A 312 17.89 13.48 0.62
C ALA A 312 19.17 13.33 1.45
N GLU A 313 20.28 13.83 0.92
CA GLU A 313 21.60 13.83 1.55
C GLU A 313 21.71 14.97 2.57
N TYR A 314 20.96 14.89 3.67
CA TYR A 314 21.11 15.78 4.83
C TYR A 314 20.91 14.97 6.12
N THR A 315 22.03 14.46 6.64
CA THR A 315 22.26 14.06 8.04
C THR A 315 21.27 13.08 8.69
N TYR A 316 21.37 11.79 8.34
CA TYR A 316 20.79 10.67 9.14
C TYR A 316 20.99 10.84 10.65
N GLU A 317 22.17 11.31 11.09
CA GLU A 317 22.53 11.44 12.51
C GLU A 317 21.81 12.60 13.20
N VAL A 318 21.55 13.71 12.51
CA VAL A 318 20.74 14.83 13.05
C VAL A 318 19.28 14.40 13.25
N PHE A 319 18.73 13.58 12.34
CA PHE A 319 17.36 13.07 12.47
C PHE A 319 17.18 11.90 13.45
N THR A 320 18.27 11.26 13.93
CA THR A 320 18.18 10.04 14.75
C THR A 320 18.91 10.08 16.09
N GLN A 321 19.72 11.11 16.36
CA GLN A 321 20.52 11.20 17.59
C GLN A 321 20.26 12.47 18.42
N ASP A 322 19.17 13.20 18.15
CA ASP A 322 18.80 14.47 18.83
C ASP A 322 19.97 15.49 18.90
N ILE A 323 20.76 15.59 17.82
CA ILE A 323 21.89 16.51 17.74
C ILE A 323 21.35 17.95 17.65
N ASP A 324 21.62 18.77 18.67
CA ASP A 324 21.31 20.20 18.60
C ASP A 324 22.25 20.88 17.60
N VAL A 325 21.74 21.12 16.40
CA VAL A 325 22.44 21.84 15.32
C VAL A 325 22.79 23.29 15.65
N ASN A 326 22.33 23.81 16.80
CA ASN A 326 22.68 25.14 17.32
C ASN A 326 23.78 25.09 18.38
N ASP A 327 24.24 23.89 18.81
CA ASP A 327 25.36 23.76 19.74
C ASP A 327 26.69 24.07 18.99
N PRO A 328 27.42 25.13 19.36
CA PRO A 328 28.66 25.51 18.68
C PRO A 328 29.83 24.55 18.93
N THR A 329 29.63 23.49 19.71
CA THR A 329 30.61 22.40 19.92
C THR A 329 30.39 21.20 19.00
N VAL A 330 29.27 21.14 18.27
CA VAL A 330 28.98 20.10 17.27
C VAL A 330 29.67 20.46 15.94
N ASP A 331 30.65 19.65 15.55
CA ASP A 331 31.30 19.75 14.23
C ASP A 331 30.42 19.07 13.16
N LEU A 332 29.49 19.84 12.59
CA LEU A 332 28.59 19.40 11.53
C LEU A 332 29.34 18.98 10.24
N GLU A 333 30.56 19.50 9.99
CA GLU A 333 31.37 19.10 8.81
C GLU A 333 31.99 17.70 8.98
N SER A 334 32.06 17.19 10.22
CA SER A 334 32.54 15.83 10.51
C SER A 334 31.47 14.73 10.35
N ILE A 335 30.19 15.11 10.28
CA ILE A 335 29.07 14.17 10.13
C ILE A 335 28.97 13.76 8.65
N PRO A 336 29.06 12.46 8.30
CA PRO A 336 28.99 12.04 6.91
C PRO A 336 27.59 12.29 6.33
N GLU A 337 27.54 12.99 5.20
CA GLU A 337 26.33 13.15 4.40
C GLU A 337 25.89 11.79 3.85
N ILE A 338 24.93 11.17 4.53
CA ILE A 338 24.28 9.93 4.11
C ILE A 338 22.77 10.05 4.32
N SER A 339 22.01 9.67 3.30
CA SER A 339 20.55 9.66 3.40
C SER A 339 20.08 8.58 4.37
N HIS A 340 18.92 8.80 5.00
CA HIS A 340 18.33 7.82 5.90
C HIS A 340 18.14 6.47 5.21
N ARG A 341 17.61 6.48 3.98
CA ARG A 341 17.44 5.27 3.18
C ARG A 341 18.76 4.51 2.97
N THR A 342 19.79 5.20 2.49
CA THR A 342 21.10 4.60 2.21
C THR A 342 21.64 3.90 3.46
N LYS A 343 21.57 4.58 4.61
CA LYS A 343 22.05 4.03 5.89
C LYS A 343 21.30 2.77 6.31
N ILE A 344 19.97 2.74 6.18
CA ILE A 344 19.16 1.55 6.49
C ILE A 344 19.51 0.39 5.54
N ILE A 345 19.69 0.64 4.24
CA ILE A 345 20.04 -0.39 3.26
C ILE A 345 21.44 -0.98 3.54
N GLU A 346 22.42 -0.17 3.91
CA GLU A 346 23.75 -0.63 4.34
C GLU A 346 23.66 -1.49 5.60
N ASN A 347 22.95 -1.01 6.63
CA ASN A 347 22.74 -1.74 7.88
C ASN A 347 22.03 -3.09 7.66
N MET A 348 21.08 -3.15 6.71
CA MET A 348 20.43 -4.40 6.30
C MET A 348 21.43 -5.35 5.61
N LYS A 349 22.17 -4.86 4.61
CA LYS A 349 23.14 -5.66 3.85
C LYS A 349 24.23 -6.28 4.74
N ASP A 350 24.73 -5.52 5.69
CA ASP A 350 25.74 -5.97 6.66
C ASP A 350 25.17 -7.01 7.64
N ALA A 351 23.93 -6.80 8.10
CA ALA A 351 23.26 -7.74 9.00
C ALA A 351 22.92 -9.06 8.28
N TRP A 352 22.45 -9.01 7.03
CA TRP A 352 22.25 -10.19 6.18
C TRP A 352 23.56 -10.94 5.92
N SER A 353 24.64 -10.22 5.63
CA SER A 353 25.96 -10.83 5.40
C SER A 353 26.46 -11.59 6.64
N LYS A 354 26.20 -11.07 7.84
CA LYS A 354 26.50 -11.75 9.11
C LYS A 354 25.58 -12.96 9.34
N PHE A 355 24.28 -12.82 9.13
CA PHE A 355 23.27 -13.87 9.32
C PHE A 355 23.47 -15.06 8.37
N SER A 356 23.63 -14.79 7.08
CA SER A 356 23.89 -15.82 6.07
C SER A 356 25.24 -16.51 6.25
N ALA A 357 26.26 -15.81 6.78
CA ALA A 357 27.53 -16.41 7.16
C ALA A 357 27.42 -17.30 8.42
N SER A 358 26.54 -17.01 9.37
CA SER A 358 26.26 -17.92 10.50
C SER A 358 25.46 -19.15 10.06
N ASN A 359 24.40 -18.99 9.26
CA ASN A 359 23.58 -20.12 8.80
C ASN A 359 24.36 -21.09 7.90
N LYS A 360 25.30 -20.59 7.08
CA LYS A 360 26.17 -21.43 6.22
C LYS A 360 27.31 -22.11 6.99
N ASN A 361 27.59 -21.69 8.22
CA ASN A 361 28.66 -22.24 9.06
C ASN A 361 28.13 -22.80 10.40
N GLU A 362 26.89 -23.29 10.45
CA GLU A 362 26.56 -24.34 11.42
C GLU A 362 27.26 -25.63 10.99
N ASP A 363 28.52 -25.75 11.40
CA ASP A 363 29.22 -27.03 11.43
C ASP A 363 28.50 -27.94 12.43
N LEU A 364 27.55 -28.73 11.92
CA LEU A 364 26.75 -29.68 12.68
C LEU A 364 27.61 -30.79 13.34
N SER A 365 28.93 -30.82 13.11
CA SER A 365 29.84 -31.68 13.87
C SER A 365 30.15 -31.17 15.29
N GLU A 366 30.00 -29.86 15.57
CA GLU A 366 30.20 -29.26 16.90
C GLU A 366 28.88 -28.85 17.59
N VAL A 367 28.23 -29.81 18.24
CA VAL A 367 27.11 -29.51 19.16
C VAL A 367 27.63 -28.72 20.38
N LYS A 368 27.43 -27.40 20.38
CA LYS A 368 27.86 -26.52 21.48
C LYS A 368 27.01 -26.71 22.73
N ILE A 369 27.66 -27.16 23.80
CA ILE A 369 27.04 -27.38 25.10
C ILE A 369 27.23 -26.12 25.94
N TYR A 370 26.14 -25.45 26.29
CA TYR A 370 26.19 -24.24 27.13
C TYR A 370 26.81 -24.56 28.50
N LYS A 371 27.69 -23.69 28.99
CA LYS A 371 28.43 -23.86 30.26
C LYS A 371 27.57 -24.29 31.45
N LYS A 372 26.34 -23.76 31.56
CA LYS A 372 25.35 -24.13 32.61
C LYS A 372 24.88 -25.59 32.60
N ASN A 373 25.06 -26.30 31.47
CA ASN A 373 24.64 -27.69 31.28
C ASN A 373 25.84 -28.66 31.34
N GLN A 374 27.08 -28.17 31.45
CA GLN A 374 28.28 -29.01 31.41
C GLN A 374 28.33 -29.99 32.59
N ASP A 375 28.12 -29.50 33.81
CA ASP A 375 28.12 -30.33 35.03
C ASP A 375 27.00 -31.41 35.01
N GLN A 376 25.88 -31.10 34.35
CA GLN A 376 24.77 -32.04 34.16
C GLN A 376 25.14 -33.14 33.16
N LEU A 377 25.75 -32.78 32.04
CA LEU A 377 26.25 -33.73 31.05
C LEU A 377 27.33 -34.64 31.63
N ASP A 378 28.32 -34.07 32.34
CA ASP A 378 29.41 -34.82 32.96
C ASP A 378 28.86 -35.84 33.99
N SER A 379 27.79 -35.48 34.70
CA SER A 379 27.07 -36.38 35.61
C SER A 379 26.36 -37.52 34.84
N ILE A 380 25.69 -37.22 33.73
CA ILE A 380 25.04 -38.23 32.87
C ILE A 380 26.07 -39.16 32.22
N MET A 381 27.21 -38.63 31.75
CA MET A 381 28.33 -39.40 31.19
C MET A 381 28.91 -40.38 32.21
N LYS A 382 29.13 -39.93 33.46
CA LYS A 382 29.58 -40.79 34.56
C LYS A 382 28.58 -41.91 34.88
N ILE A 383 27.28 -41.59 34.96
CA ILE A 383 26.22 -42.58 35.22
C ILE A 383 26.10 -43.61 34.09
N ARG A 384 26.20 -43.16 32.82
CA ARG A 384 26.06 -44.02 31.64
C ARG A 384 27.36 -44.69 31.20
N GLY A 385 28.50 -44.40 31.83
CA GLY A 385 29.81 -44.94 31.46
C GLY A 385 30.23 -44.63 30.02
N THR A 386 29.86 -43.47 29.49
CA THR A 386 29.95 -43.18 28.04
C THR A 386 30.35 -41.73 27.74
N THR A 387 30.67 -41.42 26.48
CA THR A 387 31.12 -40.09 26.05
C THR A 387 29.96 -39.14 25.76
N ALA A 388 30.20 -37.82 25.86
CA ALA A 388 29.23 -36.77 25.53
C ALA A 388 28.53 -37.02 24.17
N THR A 389 29.31 -37.29 23.12
CA THR A 389 28.83 -37.57 21.77
C THR A 389 27.85 -38.75 21.74
N LYS A 390 28.13 -39.83 22.49
CA LYS A 390 27.24 -40.99 22.59
C LYS A 390 25.96 -40.66 23.36
N VAL A 391 26.04 -39.87 24.44
CA VAL A 391 24.85 -39.40 25.17
C VAL A 391 23.94 -38.58 24.23
N ILE A 392 24.51 -37.64 23.49
CA ILE A 392 23.77 -36.74 22.59
C ILE A 392 23.12 -37.51 21.45
N ASN A 393 23.88 -38.33 20.71
CA ASN A 393 23.32 -39.11 19.60
C ASN A 393 22.22 -40.07 20.06
N GLN A 394 22.36 -40.67 21.24
CA GLN A 394 21.34 -41.56 21.79
C GLN A 394 20.08 -40.80 22.23
N LEU A 395 20.19 -39.58 22.77
CA LEU A 395 19.04 -38.71 23.03
C LEU A 395 18.30 -38.30 21.75
N VAL A 396 19.05 -38.00 20.67
CA VAL A 396 18.47 -37.69 19.35
C VAL A 396 17.73 -38.91 18.79
N GLU A 397 18.35 -40.09 18.84
CA GLU A 397 17.71 -41.35 18.43
C GLU A 397 16.45 -41.68 19.25
N ASP A 398 16.51 -41.52 20.57
CA ASP A 398 15.41 -41.86 21.48
C ASP A 398 14.21 -40.92 21.28
N ASP A 399 14.43 -39.61 21.12
CA ASP A 399 13.35 -38.64 20.86
C ASP A 399 12.80 -38.76 19.43
N TYR A 400 13.65 -39.10 18.44
CA TYR A 400 13.19 -39.44 17.09
C TYR A 400 12.30 -40.68 17.10
N LYS A 401 12.74 -41.79 17.72
CA LYS A 401 11.93 -43.01 17.86
C LYS A 401 10.61 -42.71 18.57
N LYS A 402 10.63 -41.92 19.65
CA LYS A 402 9.44 -41.52 20.41
C LYS A 402 8.42 -40.71 19.60
N LYS A 403 8.86 -39.90 18.63
CA LYS A 403 7.99 -39.06 17.79
C LYS A 403 7.55 -39.71 16.48
N PHE A 404 8.41 -40.55 15.88
CA PHE A 404 8.22 -41.04 14.51
C PHE A 404 8.05 -42.56 14.40
N ASN A 405 8.49 -43.35 15.38
CA ASN A 405 8.15 -44.78 15.44
C ASN A 405 6.89 -44.98 16.29
N LYS A 406 5.72 -45.00 15.64
CA LYS A 406 4.56 -45.72 16.18
C LYS A 406 4.84 -47.22 16.08
N GLY A 407 5.17 -47.84 17.20
CA GLY A 407 4.98 -49.27 17.43
C GLY A 407 3.57 -49.52 17.95
#